data_AF-A7TS90-F1
#
_entry.id   AF-A7TS90-F1
#
_cell.length_a   1.000
_cell.length_b   1.000
_cell.length_c   1.000
_cell.angle_alpha   90.00
_cell.angle_beta   90.00
_cell.angle_gamma   90.00
#
_symmetry.space_group_name_H-M   'P 1'
#
loop_
_entity.id
_entity.type
_entity.pdbx_description
1 polymer ?
#
loop_
_entity_poly.entity_id
_entity_poly.type
_entity_poly.pdbx_seq_one_letter_code
_entity_poly.pdbx_strand_id
1 'polypeptide(L)'
;MSGRSNRQILTQGEKYLNKKLKKFGTDEVTFDKDSRLDFLTGFHKRKVQRQKKAQEFIKEQERQAKIEERKKIRDERKNDFEGKMKEFERNMALQFDSELDDDSEDDEDKEKKSKSKTKTKKKQGKDENDDYENWEGFGSEEEGSQDDDKVRPILKKQILDKSVYGEDTTVEIESLEPNDNFEYLAKVNNVKLEKAEKILNESITRATKYAKFLGMSDKDEENKVKKAKQKKKKFRYLTKTERKVNQIKANSNKRRK
;
A
#
# COMPACT_ATOMS: atom_id res chain seq x y z
N MET A 1 -15.57 -42.56 -16.60
CA MET A 1 -15.58 -41.15 -17.09
C MET A 1 -15.05 -41.15 -18.52
N SER A 2 -15.85 -40.81 -19.53
CA SER A 2 -15.33 -40.71 -20.90
C SER A 2 -14.46 -39.46 -21.05
N GLY A 3 -13.30 -39.60 -21.70
CA GLY A 3 -12.42 -38.48 -22.02
C GLY A 3 -13.07 -37.52 -23.03
N ARG A 4 -12.58 -36.28 -23.09
CA ARG A 4 -13.01 -35.33 -24.13
C ARG A 4 -12.56 -35.85 -25.50
N SER A 5 -13.47 -35.89 -26.46
CA SER A 5 -13.15 -36.30 -27.84
C SER A 5 -12.11 -35.37 -28.47
N ASN A 6 -11.23 -35.87 -29.34
CA ASN A 6 -10.24 -35.06 -30.06
C ASN A 6 -10.88 -33.85 -30.78
N ARG A 7 -12.07 -34.03 -31.37
CA ARG A 7 -12.84 -32.92 -31.98
C ARG A 7 -13.24 -31.87 -30.94
N GLN A 8 -13.59 -32.28 -29.72
CA GLN A 8 -13.88 -31.34 -28.64
C GLN A 8 -12.63 -30.61 -28.16
N ILE A 9 -11.46 -31.26 -28.11
CA ILE A 9 -10.18 -30.65 -27.71
C ILE A 9 -9.78 -29.57 -28.73
N LEU A 10 -9.75 -29.93 -30.02
CA LEU A 10 -9.38 -29.02 -31.10
C LEU A 10 -10.35 -27.83 -31.26
N THR A 11 -11.66 -28.03 -31.01
CA THR A 11 -12.66 -26.93 -31.06
C THR A 11 -12.77 -26.10 -29.77
N GLN A 12 -11.93 -26.32 -28.74
CA GLN A 12 -11.97 -25.45 -27.55
C GLN A 12 -11.52 -24.01 -27.86
N GLY A 13 -10.57 -23.83 -28.80
CA GLY A 13 -10.07 -22.51 -29.19
C GLY A 13 -11.18 -21.61 -29.74
N GLU A 14 -11.95 -22.10 -30.71
CA GLU A 14 -13.11 -21.40 -31.28
C GLU A 14 -14.17 -21.08 -30.22
N LYS A 15 -14.46 -22.04 -29.32
CA LYS A 15 -15.42 -21.83 -28.22
C LYS A 15 -14.95 -20.77 -27.23
N TYR A 16 -13.65 -20.73 -26.93
CA TYR A 16 -13.05 -19.69 -26.10
C TYR A 16 -13.12 -18.32 -26.78
N LEU A 17 -12.78 -18.24 -28.08
CA LEU A 17 -12.90 -17.00 -28.87
C LEU A 17 -14.35 -16.50 -28.89
N ASN A 18 -15.31 -17.37 -29.24
CA ASN A 18 -16.74 -17.03 -29.26
C ASN A 18 -17.26 -16.59 -27.87
N LYS A 19 -16.80 -17.24 -26.79
CA LYS A 19 -17.13 -16.82 -25.42
C LYS A 19 -16.49 -15.48 -25.03
N LYS A 20 -15.27 -15.20 -25.52
CA LYS A 20 -14.57 -13.91 -25.31
C LYS A 20 -15.23 -12.78 -26.09
N LEU A 21 -15.67 -13.04 -27.32
CA LEU A 21 -16.45 -12.10 -28.15
C LEU A 21 -17.79 -11.78 -27.47
N LYS A 22 -18.57 -12.80 -27.08
CA LYS A 22 -19.85 -12.63 -26.36
C LYS A 22 -19.73 -12.01 -24.95
N LYS A 23 -18.53 -11.92 -24.36
CA LYS A 23 -18.33 -11.25 -23.07
C LYS A 23 -18.42 -9.72 -23.19
N PHE A 24 -18.16 -9.16 -24.37
CA PHE A 24 -18.09 -7.71 -24.60
C PHE A 24 -18.93 -7.23 -25.79
N GLY A 25 -19.29 -8.11 -26.73
CA GLY A 25 -20.25 -7.82 -27.80
C GLY A 25 -21.68 -8.06 -27.34
N THR A 26 -22.56 -7.12 -27.68
CA THR A 26 -24.02 -7.27 -27.61
C THR A 26 -24.52 -8.01 -28.85
N ASP A 27 -25.51 -8.90 -28.71
CA ASP A 27 -26.02 -9.65 -29.87
C ASP A 27 -26.78 -8.72 -30.87
N GLU A 28 -27.36 -7.61 -30.39
CA GLU A 28 -28.00 -6.56 -31.22
C GLU A 28 -27.65 -5.15 -30.70
N VAL A 29 -27.74 -4.12 -31.56
CA VAL A 29 -27.53 -2.70 -31.20
C VAL A 29 -28.72 -1.88 -31.67
N THR A 30 -29.57 -1.45 -30.74
CA THR A 30 -30.76 -0.62 -31.02
C THR A 30 -30.44 0.88 -30.87
N PHE A 31 -30.92 1.69 -31.82
CA PHE A 31 -30.76 3.14 -31.78
C PHE A 31 -31.92 3.80 -31.02
N ASP A 32 -31.86 3.76 -29.69
CA ASP A 32 -32.76 4.55 -28.85
C ASP A 32 -32.37 6.03 -28.85
N LYS A 33 -33.35 6.89 -29.16
CA LYS A 33 -33.18 8.35 -29.25
C LYS A 33 -32.95 8.97 -27.88
N ASP A 34 -33.58 8.44 -26.84
CA ASP A 34 -33.48 9.00 -25.49
C ASP A 34 -32.11 8.68 -24.88
N SER A 35 -31.63 7.44 -25.03
CA SER A 35 -30.24 7.08 -24.69
C SER A 35 -29.21 7.95 -25.42
N ARG A 36 -29.47 8.33 -26.68
CA ARG A 36 -28.61 9.24 -27.45
C ARG A 36 -28.65 10.67 -26.91
N LEU A 37 -29.82 11.18 -26.53
CA LEU A 37 -29.95 12.51 -25.91
C LEU A 37 -29.24 12.56 -24.55
N ASP A 38 -29.40 11.52 -23.73
CA ASP A 38 -28.70 11.39 -22.44
C ASP A 38 -27.18 11.20 -22.63
N PHE A 39 -26.76 10.55 -23.73
CA PHE A 39 -25.35 10.52 -24.11
C PHE A 39 -24.84 11.91 -24.56
N LEU A 40 -25.58 12.66 -25.37
CA LEU A 40 -25.15 13.97 -25.85
C LEU A 40 -25.19 15.07 -24.77
N THR A 41 -26.10 14.99 -23.80
CA THR A 41 -26.23 16.01 -22.74
C THR A 41 -25.54 15.61 -21.43
N GLY A 42 -25.47 14.31 -21.12
CA GLY A 42 -24.94 13.75 -19.87
C GLY A 42 -23.42 13.79 -19.71
N PHE A 43 -22.70 14.75 -20.33
CA PHE A 43 -21.24 14.89 -20.18
C PHE A 43 -20.81 15.07 -18.72
N HIS A 44 -21.55 15.87 -17.94
CA HIS A 44 -21.30 16.03 -16.50
C HIS A 44 -21.54 14.71 -15.74
N LYS A 45 -22.67 14.03 -15.99
CA LYS A 45 -22.97 12.70 -15.44
C LYS A 45 -21.80 11.73 -15.69
N ARG A 46 -21.28 11.65 -16.93
CA ARG A 46 -20.11 10.81 -17.28
C ARG A 46 -18.79 11.29 -16.68
N LYS A 47 -18.57 12.59 -16.48
CA LYS A 47 -17.37 13.11 -15.78
C LYS A 47 -17.38 12.66 -14.32
N VAL A 48 -18.50 12.84 -13.62
CA VAL A 48 -18.69 12.40 -12.23
C VAL A 48 -18.59 10.87 -12.11
N GLN A 49 -19.22 10.10 -13.00
CA GLN A 49 -19.10 8.63 -13.02
C GLN A 49 -17.65 8.16 -13.20
N ARG A 50 -16.87 8.81 -14.06
CA ARG A 50 -15.44 8.49 -14.25
C ARG A 50 -14.61 8.82 -13.00
N GLN A 51 -14.88 9.94 -12.35
CA GLN A 51 -14.23 10.31 -11.08
C GLN A 51 -14.56 9.29 -9.98
N LYS A 52 -15.84 8.93 -9.81
CA LYS A 52 -16.27 7.90 -8.84
C LYS A 52 -15.61 6.55 -9.12
N LYS A 53 -15.63 6.08 -10.38
CA LYS A 53 -14.98 4.81 -10.75
C LYS A 53 -13.47 4.81 -10.51
N ALA A 54 -12.79 5.95 -10.72
CA ALA A 54 -11.37 6.07 -10.39
C ALA A 54 -11.12 6.00 -8.86
N GLN A 55 -11.95 6.68 -8.06
CA GLN A 55 -11.90 6.61 -6.60
C GLN A 55 -12.20 5.19 -6.07
N GLU A 56 -13.20 4.51 -6.63
CA GLU A 56 -13.56 3.12 -6.31
C GLU A 56 -12.40 2.16 -6.62
N PHE A 57 -11.77 2.30 -7.80
CA PHE A 57 -10.62 1.50 -8.17
C PHE A 57 -9.42 1.70 -7.22
N ILE A 58 -9.10 2.95 -6.84
CA ILE A 58 -8.04 3.25 -5.87
C ILE A 58 -8.36 2.62 -4.50
N LYS A 59 -9.59 2.79 -4.00
CA LYS A 59 -10.04 2.17 -2.74
C LYS A 59 -9.97 0.64 -2.77
N GLU A 60 -10.26 0.02 -3.90
CA GLU A 60 -10.15 -1.43 -4.06
C GLU A 60 -8.68 -1.89 -4.04
N GLN A 61 -7.78 -1.19 -4.72
CA GLN A 61 -6.33 -1.46 -4.69
C GLN A 61 -5.74 -1.28 -3.28
N GLU A 62 -6.08 -0.19 -2.58
CA GLU A 62 -5.67 0.04 -1.18
C GLU A 62 -6.18 -1.06 -0.24
N ARG A 63 -7.43 -1.52 -0.43
CA ARG A 63 -8.00 -2.64 0.32
C ARG A 63 -7.24 -3.94 0.06
N GLN A 64 -6.89 -4.23 -1.18
CA GLN A 64 -6.12 -5.43 -1.56
C GLN A 64 -4.71 -5.37 -0.94
N ALA A 65 -3.98 -4.26 -1.13
CA ALA A 65 -2.66 -4.04 -0.52
C ALA A 65 -2.68 -4.22 1.01
N LYS A 66 -3.65 -3.63 1.71
CA LYS A 66 -3.82 -3.75 3.17
C LYS A 66 -4.13 -5.18 3.62
N ILE A 67 -4.78 -5.99 2.79
CA ILE A 67 -5.00 -7.42 3.06
C ILE A 67 -3.70 -8.20 2.88
N GLU A 68 -2.92 -7.90 1.84
CA GLU A 68 -1.61 -8.51 1.59
C GLU A 68 -0.58 -8.17 2.67
N GLU A 69 -0.47 -6.91 3.09
CA GLU A 69 0.36 -6.48 4.23
C GLU A 69 -0.01 -7.25 5.50
N ARG A 70 -1.31 -7.35 5.81
CA ARG A 70 -1.81 -8.14 6.95
C ARG A 70 -1.53 -9.62 6.80
N LYS A 71 -1.41 -10.15 5.58
CA LYS A 71 -1.01 -11.54 5.34
C LYS A 71 0.50 -11.70 5.60
N LYS A 72 1.35 -10.88 4.97
CA LYS A 72 2.80 -10.83 5.17
C LYS A 72 3.17 -10.76 6.66
N ILE A 73 2.58 -9.82 7.41
CA ILE A 73 2.81 -9.68 8.87
C ILE A 73 2.39 -10.93 9.67
N ARG A 74 1.39 -11.70 9.24
CA ARG A 74 1.01 -12.96 9.91
C ARG A 74 1.99 -14.08 9.55
N ASP A 75 2.39 -14.16 8.29
CA ASP A 75 3.32 -15.17 7.79
C ASP A 75 4.72 -14.94 8.39
N GLU A 76 5.20 -13.70 8.47
CA GLU A 76 6.41 -13.27 9.21
C GLU A 76 6.36 -13.72 10.67
N ARG A 77 5.30 -13.35 11.42
CA ARG A 77 5.15 -13.77 12.84
C ARG A 77 5.09 -15.29 13.02
N LYS A 78 4.54 -16.02 12.06
CA LYS A 78 4.50 -17.49 12.07
C LYS A 78 5.90 -18.06 11.86
N ASN A 79 6.65 -17.53 10.90
CA ASN A 79 8.03 -17.91 10.65
C ASN A 79 8.94 -17.58 11.86
N ASP A 80 8.80 -16.40 12.47
CA ASP A 80 9.51 -16.00 13.70
C ASP A 80 9.22 -16.96 14.86
N PHE A 81 7.96 -17.40 15.00
CA PHE A 81 7.55 -18.34 16.04
C PHE A 81 8.09 -19.75 15.76
N GLU A 82 8.00 -20.23 14.53
CA GLU A 82 8.58 -21.52 14.12
C GLU A 82 10.11 -21.54 14.24
N GLY A 83 10.79 -20.42 13.96
CA GLY A 83 12.21 -20.24 14.20
C GLY A 83 12.57 -20.39 15.67
N LYS A 84 11.87 -19.63 16.55
CA LYS A 84 12.06 -19.71 18.01
C LYS A 84 11.75 -21.07 18.60
N MET A 85 10.73 -21.76 18.09
CA MET A 85 10.42 -23.14 18.50
C MET A 85 11.54 -24.10 18.10
N LYS A 86 12.08 -24.00 16.88
CA LYS A 86 13.24 -24.81 16.44
C LYS A 86 14.53 -24.49 17.20
N GLU A 87 14.75 -23.23 17.55
CA GLU A 87 15.86 -22.81 18.42
C GLU A 87 15.69 -23.38 19.84
N PHE A 88 14.48 -23.33 20.40
CA PHE A 88 14.17 -23.95 21.69
C PHE A 88 14.34 -25.48 21.66
N GLU A 89 13.84 -26.16 20.64
CA GLU A 89 14.00 -27.60 20.43
C GLU A 89 15.48 -27.99 20.31
N ARG A 90 16.30 -27.22 19.58
CA ARG A 90 17.75 -27.44 19.49
C ARG A 90 18.45 -27.22 20.83
N ASN A 91 18.12 -26.14 21.55
CA ASN A 91 18.74 -25.86 22.84
C ASN A 91 18.38 -26.93 23.87
N MET A 92 17.12 -27.41 23.87
CA MET A 92 16.69 -28.51 24.72
C MET A 92 17.36 -29.84 24.34
N ALA A 93 17.51 -30.13 23.04
CA ALA A 93 18.22 -31.32 22.58
C ALA A 93 19.71 -31.29 22.97
N LEU A 94 20.39 -30.15 22.80
CA LEU A 94 21.78 -29.96 23.25
C LEU A 94 21.94 -30.08 24.76
N GLN A 95 20.95 -29.60 25.53
CA GLN A 95 20.97 -29.74 26.99
C GLN A 95 20.80 -31.21 27.40
N PHE A 96 19.93 -31.96 26.74
CA PHE A 96 19.70 -33.39 27.01
C PHE A 96 20.88 -34.28 26.56
N ASP A 97 21.54 -33.94 25.44
CA ASP A 97 22.74 -34.61 24.94
C ASP A 97 23.95 -34.35 25.86
N SER A 98 24.02 -33.15 26.46
CA SER A 98 25.02 -32.80 27.48
C SER A 98 24.75 -33.40 28.88
N GLU A 99 23.59 -34.04 29.08
CA GLU A 99 23.14 -34.60 30.37
C GLU A 99 23.05 -36.14 30.30
N LEU A 100 23.54 -36.75 29.20
CA LEU A 100 23.61 -38.19 28.94
C LEU A 100 25.04 -38.78 28.89
N ASP A 101 26.07 -37.95 29.10
CA ASP A 101 27.48 -38.38 29.22
C ASP A 101 27.98 -38.37 30.70
N ASP A 102 27.05 -38.24 31.65
CA ASP A 102 27.29 -38.27 33.10
C ASP A 102 26.20 -39.09 33.82
N ASP A 103 26.06 -40.37 33.44
CA ASP A 103 25.11 -41.31 34.06
C ASP A 103 25.80 -42.21 35.08
N SER A 104 25.63 -41.89 36.36
CA SER A 104 25.02 -42.82 37.35
C SER A 104 25.38 -42.42 38.79
N GLU A 105 24.44 -41.82 39.53
CA GLU A 105 24.03 -42.34 40.85
C GLU A 105 22.79 -41.62 41.43
N ASP A 106 21.72 -42.40 41.53
CA ASP A 106 20.87 -42.60 42.72
C ASP A 106 19.73 -41.65 43.17
N ASP A 107 18.72 -42.36 43.70
CA ASP A 107 17.80 -42.05 44.80
C ASP A 107 16.42 -41.37 44.57
N GLU A 108 15.50 -41.73 45.47
CA GLU A 108 14.06 -41.84 45.24
C GLU A 108 13.20 -40.63 45.70
N ASP A 109 11.98 -40.62 45.16
CA ASP A 109 10.73 -40.27 45.87
C ASP A 109 10.51 -38.84 46.43
N LYS A 110 9.50 -38.14 45.84
CA LYS A 110 8.26 -37.79 46.59
C LYS A 110 7.09 -37.24 45.76
N GLU A 111 5.89 -37.73 46.10
CA GLU A 111 4.61 -37.11 45.76
C GLU A 111 4.50 -35.62 46.16
N LYS A 112 3.76 -34.82 45.38
CA LYS A 112 2.47 -34.25 45.86
C LYS A 112 1.55 -33.66 44.79
N LYS A 113 0.25 -33.83 45.05
CA LYS A 113 -0.89 -33.47 44.19
C LYS A 113 -1.23 -31.98 44.29
N SER A 114 -1.72 -31.38 43.19
CA SER A 114 -2.92 -30.53 43.29
C SER A 114 -3.72 -30.51 41.98
N LYS A 115 -5.06 -30.61 42.10
CA LYS A 115 -6.02 -30.47 40.98
C LYS A 115 -6.62 -29.07 41.04
N SER A 116 -6.78 -28.40 39.91
CA SER A 116 -7.91 -27.47 39.73
C SER A 116 -8.39 -27.47 38.28
N LYS A 117 -9.72 -27.54 38.09
CA LYS A 117 -10.40 -27.39 36.79
C LYS A 117 -11.04 -26.01 36.76
N THR A 118 -10.87 -25.28 35.66
CA THR A 118 -11.83 -24.20 35.33
C THR A 118 -12.01 -24.05 33.83
N LYS A 119 -13.25 -24.23 33.37
CA LYS A 119 -13.69 -23.97 32.00
C LYS A 119 -13.87 -22.45 31.80
N THR A 120 -13.35 -21.88 30.71
CA THR A 120 -13.72 -20.49 30.34
C THR A 120 -14.06 -20.33 28.86
N LYS A 121 -15.36 -20.46 28.59
CA LYS A 121 -16.17 -19.85 27.52
C LYS A 121 -15.46 -19.26 26.29
N LYS A 122 -15.64 -19.98 25.17
CA LYS A 122 -15.91 -19.43 23.82
C LYS A 122 -16.83 -18.20 23.91
N LYS A 123 -16.43 -17.06 23.35
CA LYS A 123 -17.31 -15.88 23.22
C LYS A 123 -17.21 -15.30 21.81
N GLN A 124 -18.35 -15.22 21.14
CA GLN A 124 -18.49 -14.59 19.82
C GLN A 124 -18.68 -13.07 19.96
N GLY A 125 -18.22 -12.37 18.94
CA GLY A 125 -18.53 -10.99 18.52
C GLY A 125 -17.86 -10.87 17.15
N LYS A 126 -18.56 -10.68 16.02
CA LYS A 126 -19.65 -9.75 15.71
C LYS A 126 -19.21 -8.29 15.90
N ASP A 127 -18.31 -7.86 15.03
CA ASP A 127 -18.21 -6.45 14.63
C ASP A 127 -19.04 -6.28 13.36
N GLU A 128 -20.13 -5.52 13.48
CA GLU A 128 -20.89 -5.01 12.35
C GLU A 128 -20.18 -3.80 11.73
N ASN A 129 -20.56 -3.42 10.52
CA ASN A 129 -20.14 -2.13 9.96
C ASN A 129 -20.59 -1.01 10.89
N ASP A 130 -19.75 0.01 11.04
CA ASP A 130 -20.25 1.37 10.95
C ASP A 130 -19.32 2.21 10.07
N ASP A 131 -19.95 3.02 9.22
CA ASP A 131 -19.35 3.89 8.22
C ASP A 131 -18.85 5.21 8.87
N TYR A 132 -18.53 6.22 8.07
CA TYR A 132 -18.17 7.59 8.45
C TYR A 132 -16.72 7.83 8.92
N GLU A 133 -15.78 7.81 7.96
CA GLU A 133 -14.65 8.75 8.00
C GLU A 133 -14.77 9.82 6.91
N ASN A 134 -15.41 10.92 7.33
CA ASN A 134 -14.99 12.31 7.14
C ASN A 134 -14.42 12.74 5.77
N TRP A 135 -15.28 13.41 5.00
CA TRP A 135 -14.91 14.21 3.84
C TRP A 135 -14.14 15.47 4.27
N GLU A 136 -12.85 15.55 3.97
CA GLU A 136 -12.12 16.84 3.93
C GLU A 136 -12.22 17.41 2.51
N GLY A 137 -12.82 18.61 2.43
CA GLY A 137 -13.21 19.23 1.17
C GLY A 137 -12.06 19.84 0.37
N PHE A 138 -12.40 20.29 -0.84
CA PHE A 138 -11.48 21.00 -1.72
C PHE A 138 -11.12 22.37 -1.13
N GLY A 139 -9.82 22.66 -1.00
CA GLY A 139 -9.29 24.03 -1.08
C GLY A 139 -8.65 24.17 -2.46
N SER A 140 -9.31 24.81 -3.43
CA SER A 140 -9.37 26.28 -3.62
C SER A 140 -8.00 26.80 -4.09
N GLU A 141 -7.79 26.96 -5.42
CA GLU A 141 -8.00 28.24 -6.16
C GLU A 141 -6.84 29.22 -5.84
N GLU A 142 -6.13 29.88 -6.75
CA GLU A 142 -6.35 30.49 -8.08
C GLU A 142 -4.98 30.52 -8.84
N GLU A 143 -4.78 30.80 -10.15
CA GLU A 143 -5.62 31.04 -11.35
C GLU A 143 -4.74 30.76 -12.63
N GLY A 144 -5.25 31.00 -13.85
CA GLY A 144 -4.43 31.55 -14.95
C GLY A 144 -4.02 30.69 -16.16
N SER A 145 -4.33 31.23 -17.36
CA SER A 145 -3.93 30.82 -18.74
C SER A 145 -4.43 29.43 -19.22
N GLN A 146 -5.36 29.34 -20.19
CA GLN A 146 -5.33 29.71 -21.63
C GLN A 146 -4.33 28.96 -22.51
N ASP A 147 -4.94 28.25 -23.46
CA ASP A 147 -4.54 27.98 -24.85
C ASP A 147 -3.38 26.99 -25.17
N ASP A 148 -3.84 25.94 -25.86
CA ASP A 148 -3.21 25.22 -26.97
C ASP A 148 -2.17 24.09 -26.78
N ASP A 149 -2.44 23.06 -27.60
CA ASP A 149 -1.56 22.07 -28.20
C ASP A 149 -0.81 20.97 -27.39
N LYS A 150 -1.47 19.80 -27.40
CA LYS A 150 -0.97 18.61 -28.15
C LYS A 150 0.27 17.88 -27.61
N VAL A 151 0.06 16.96 -26.65
CA VAL A 151 0.92 15.76 -26.52
C VAL A 151 0.09 14.46 -26.48
N ARG A 152 0.12 13.73 -27.60
CA ARG A 152 -0.21 12.29 -27.61
C ARG A 152 1.05 11.50 -27.25
N PRO A 153 1.01 10.45 -26.42
CA PRO A 153 2.00 9.39 -26.51
C PRO A 153 1.79 8.64 -27.85
N ILE A 154 2.81 8.67 -28.71
CA ILE A 154 2.72 8.35 -30.15
C ILE A 154 2.76 6.84 -30.45
N LEU A 155 3.21 6.01 -29.49
CA LEU A 155 3.50 4.60 -29.71
C LEU A 155 2.28 3.69 -29.54
N LYS A 156 1.75 3.19 -30.66
CA LYS A 156 0.93 1.98 -30.68
C LYS A 156 1.84 0.81 -30.26
N LYS A 157 1.67 0.30 -29.04
CA LYS A 157 2.28 -0.97 -28.61
C LYS A 157 1.65 -2.12 -29.40
N GLN A 158 2.17 -2.37 -30.60
CA GLN A 158 2.05 -3.65 -31.28
C GLN A 158 2.62 -4.69 -30.30
N ILE A 159 1.74 -5.52 -29.72
CA ILE A 159 2.17 -6.65 -28.90
C ILE A 159 2.63 -7.70 -29.90
N LEU A 160 3.88 -7.57 -30.35
CA LEU A 160 4.56 -8.63 -31.08
C LEU A 160 4.60 -9.86 -30.17
N ASP A 161 4.30 -11.03 -30.75
CA ASP A 161 4.01 -12.23 -29.99
C ASP A 161 5.12 -12.55 -28.98
N LYS A 162 4.69 -12.89 -27.76
CA LYS A 162 5.58 -13.28 -26.68
C LYS A 162 6.13 -14.67 -26.99
N SER A 163 7.16 -14.71 -27.83
CA SER A 163 8.01 -15.88 -28.01
C SER A 163 8.46 -16.37 -26.63
N VAL A 164 8.19 -17.64 -26.37
CA VAL A 164 8.77 -18.32 -25.21
C VAL A 164 10.22 -18.57 -25.58
N TYR A 165 11.10 -17.70 -25.10
CA TYR A 165 12.54 -17.94 -25.17
C TYR A 165 12.85 -19.21 -24.36
N GLY A 166 13.65 -20.11 -24.95
CA GLY A 166 14.22 -21.24 -24.23
C GLY A 166 15.18 -20.76 -23.14
N GLU A 167 15.52 -21.66 -22.21
CA GLU A 167 16.38 -21.36 -21.06
C GLU A 167 17.88 -21.22 -21.45
N ASP A 168 18.17 -21.16 -22.75
CA ASP A 168 19.46 -21.21 -23.41
C ASP A 168 19.86 -19.88 -24.12
N THR A 169 19.15 -18.77 -23.88
CA THR A 169 19.57 -17.44 -24.36
C THR A 169 20.66 -16.82 -23.47
N THR A 170 21.92 -16.94 -23.89
CA THR A 170 23.05 -16.24 -23.26
C THR A 170 23.03 -14.74 -23.61
N VAL A 171 22.97 -13.88 -22.59
CA VAL A 171 23.04 -12.42 -22.77
C VAL A 171 24.50 -11.97 -22.66
N GLU A 172 25.11 -11.64 -23.79
CA GLU A 172 26.39 -10.93 -23.80
C GLU A 172 26.14 -9.45 -23.47
N ILE A 173 26.71 -8.99 -22.35
CA ILE A 173 26.62 -7.59 -21.92
C ILE A 173 27.84 -6.87 -22.45
N GLU A 174 27.74 -6.36 -23.68
CA GLU A 174 28.71 -5.39 -24.20
C GLU A 174 28.73 -4.16 -23.29
N SER A 175 29.91 -3.76 -22.83
CA SER A 175 30.09 -2.55 -22.04
C SER A 175 29.88 -1.34 -22.96
N LEU A 176 28.68 -0.75 -22.90
CA LEU A 176 28.33 0.43 -23.69
C LEU A 176 29.37 1.54 -23.47
N GLU A 177 30.06 1.95 -24.53
CA GLU A 177 31.05 3.02 -24.47
C GLU A 177 30.38 4.30 -23.92
N PRO A 178 31.07 5.08 -23.06
CA PRO A 178 30.54 6.34 -22.57
C PRO A 178 30.25 7.25 -23.77
N ASN A 179 28.98 7.64 -23.93
CA ASN A 179 28.56 8.43 -25.07
C ASN A 179 29.04 9.88 -24.92
N ASP A 180 30.28 10.15 -25.33
CA ASP A 180 30.95 11.47 -25.25
C ASP A 180 30.19 12.60 -25.96
N ASN A 181 29.14 12.27 -26.72
CA ASN A 181 28.33 13.20 -27.50
C ASN A 181 27.35 14.06 -26.67
N PHE A 182 27.56 14.19 -25.34
CA PHE A 182 26.72 15.00 -24.44
C PHE A 182 26.62 16.47 -24.86
N GLU A 183 27.71 17.07 -25.35
CA GLU A 183 27.66 18.44 -25.87
C GLU A 183 26.78 18.60 -27.09
N TYR A 184 26.82 17.63 -28.01
CA TYR A 184 26.00 17.64 -29.22
C TYR A 184 24.53 17.46 -28.86
N LEU A 185 24.22 16.51 -27.98
CA LEU A 185 22.86 16.31 -27.46
C LEU A 185 22.36 17.57 -26.72
N ALA A 186 23.22 18.25 -25.95
CA ALA A 186 22.86 19.52 -25.32
C ALA A 186 22.59 20.62 -26.36
N LYS A 187 23.43 20.75 -27.39
CA LYS A 187 23.25 21.69 -28.51
C LYS A 187 21.93 21.42 -29.28
N VAL A 188 21.63 20.16 -29.58
CA VAL A 188 20.38 19.72 -30.26
C VAL A 188 19.13 20.01 -29.41
N ASN A 189 19.23 19.88 -28.08
CA ASN A 189 18.13 20.21 -27.15
C ASN A 189 18.17 21.68 -26.68
N ASN A 190 19.00 22.53 -27.30
CA ASN A 190 19.20 23.95 -26.96
C ASN A 190 19.59 24.23 -25.49
N VAL A 191 20.19 23.25 -24.80
CA VAL A 191 20.63 23.34 -23.40
C VAL A 191 22.05 23.92 -23.32
N LYS A 192 22.24 24.95 -22.50
CA LYS A 192 23.55 25.59 -22.28
C LYS A 192 24.23 25.02 -21.04
N LEU A 193 25.10 24.02 -21.23
CA LEU A 193 25.81 23.31 -20.15
C LEU A 193 26.59 24.26 -19.22
N GLU A 194 27.25 25.27 -19.76
CA GLU A 194 27.96 26.35 -19.02
C GLU A 194 27.11 27.06 -17.93
N LYS A 195 25.78 27.01 -18.09
CA LYS A 195 24.83 27.66 -17.16
C LYS A 195 24.16 26.66 -16.21
N ALA A 196 24.31 25.36 -16.44
CA ALA A 196 23.63 24.31 -15.67
C ALA A 196 23.98 24.38 -14.17
N GLU A 197 25.27 24.50 -13.84
CA GLU A 197 25.72 24.63 -12.44
C GLU A 197 25.22 25.91 -11.76
N LYS A 198 25.18 27.04 -12.50
CA LYS A 198 24.67 28.32 -11.98
C LYS A 198 23.17 28.21 -11.66
N ILE A 199 22.39 27.65 -12.59
CA ILE A 199 20.95 27.41 -12.41
C ILE A 199 20.69 26.42 -11.25
N LEU A 200 21.51 25.37 -11.14
CA LEU A 200 21.44 24.42 -10.03
C LEU A 200 21.68 25.11 -8.68
N ASN A 201 22.75 25.90 -8.57
CA ASN A 201 23.07 26.66 -7.35
C ASN A 201 22.01 27.72 -7.01
N GLU A 202 21.44 28.40 -8.00
CA GLU A 202 20.28 29.31 -7.82
C GLU A 202 19.03 28.57 -7.32
N SER A 203 18.77 27.35 -7.82
CA SER A 203 17.65 26.53 -7.38
C SER A 203 17.82 26.05 -5.93
N ILE A 204 19.02 25.60 -5.55
CA ILE A 204 19.37 25.14 -4.19
C ILE A 204 19.30 26.31 -3.21
N THR A 205 19.84 27.48 -3.57
CA THR A 205 19.76 28.68 -2.71
C THR A 205 18.33 29.20 -2.57
N ARG A 206 17.48 29.10 -3.61
CA ARG A 206 16.04 29.42 -3.51
C ARG A 206 15.30 28.43 -2.60
N ALA A 207 15.52 27.14 -2.78
CA ALA A 207 14.88 26.08 -1.98
C ALA A 207 15.29 26.17 -0.50
N THR A 208 16.57 26.40 -0.20
CA THR A 208 17.05 26.57 1.18
C THR A 208 16.53 27.86 1.83
N LYS A 209 16.43 28.98 1.09
CA LYS A 209 15.76 30.21 1.57
C LYS A 209 14.28 29.98 1.85
N TYR A 210 13.57 29.23 1.00
CA TYR A 210 12.16 28.91 1.21
C TYR A 210 11.96 27.96 2.41
N ALA A 211 12.82 26.95 2.57
CA ALA A 211 12.84 26.09 3.76
C ALA A 211 13.14 26.87 5.06
N LYS A 212 14.01 27.90 4.99
CA LYS A 212 14.23 28.85 6.09
C LYS A 212 12.98 29.66 6.41
N PHE A 213 12.35 30.23 5.38
CA PHE A 213 11.12 31.01 5.52
C PHE A 213 9.95 30.19 6.12
N LEU A 214 9.83 28.91 5.76
CA LEU A 214 8.85 27.98 6.33
C LEU A 214 9.24 27.40 7.72
N GLY A 215 10.35 27.83 8.32
CA GLY A 215 10.82 27.30 9.61
C GLY A 215 11.18 25.80 9.58
N MET A 216 11.54 25.29 8.39
CA MET A 216 11.88 23.88 8.17
C MET A 216 13.39 23.62 8.27
N SER A 217 14.22 24.65 8.10
CA SER A 217 15.69 24.58 8.13
C SER A 217 16.26 24.36 9.53
N ASP A 218 15.65 24.94 10.56
CA ASP A 218 16.23 25.04 11.91
C ASP A 218 15.91 23.78 12.73
N LYS A 219 16.12 22.64 12.07
CA LYS A 219 16.11 21.30 12.64
C LYS A 219 17.54 20.79 12.61
N ASP A 220 18.37 21.42 13.44
CA ASP A 220 19.66 20.85 13.84
C ASP A 220 19.43 19.38 14.22
N GLU A 221 20.26 18.49 13.69
CA GLU A 221 20.09 17.04 13.81
C GLU A 221 19.93 16.59 15.28
N GLU A 222 20.56 17.30 16.22
CA GLU A 222 20.47 17.08 17.66
C GLU A 222 19.04 17.19 18.24
N ASN A 223 18.17 18.03 17.66
CA ASN A 223 16.82 18.27 18.19
C ASN A 223 15.76 17.26 17.72
N LYS A 224 16.09 16.36 16.76
CA LYS A 224 15.18 15.27 16.33
C LYS A 224 14.81 14.32 17.47
N VAL A 225 15.71 14.13 18.45
CA VAL A 225 15.50 13.23 19.60
C VAL A 225 14.44 13.76 20.58
N LYS A 226 14.30 15.10 20.72
CA LYS A 226 13.52 15.71 21.81
C LYS A 226 12.06 16.02 21.45
N LYS A 227 11.70 16.18 20.17
CA LYS A 227 10.30 16.36 19.74
C LYS A 227 9.60 15.02 19.52
N ALA A 228 9.44 14.27 20.60
CA ALA A 228 8.52 13.12 20.64
C ALA A 228 7.13 13.56 20.13
N LYS A 229 6.61 12.87 19.11
CA LYS A 229 5.32 13.17 18.46
C LYS A 229 4.24 13.39 19.53
N GLN A 230 3.64 14.59 19.56
CA GLN A 230 2.56 14.96 20.48
C GLN A 230 1.52 13.83 20.50
N LYS A 231 1.43 13.09 21.62
CA LYS A 231 0.57 11.90 21.71
C LYS A 231 -0.88 12.36 21.50
N LYS A 232 -1.49 11.92 20.39
CA LYS A 232 -2.90 12.21 20.08
C LYS A 232 -3.74 11.94 21.34
N LYS A 233 -4.48 12.95 21.82
CA LYS A 233 -5.33 12.84 23.00
C LYS A 233 -6.35 11.73 22.75
N LYS A 234 -6.14 10.55 23.34
CA LYS A 234 -7.14 9.48 23.27
C LYS A 234 -8.37 9.99 24.02
N PHE A 235 -9.52 10.07 23.34
CA PHE A 235 -10.81 10.34 23.96
C PHE A 235 -11.18 9.17 24.88
N ARG A 236 -10.60 9.17 26.09
CA ARG A 236 -11.04 8.34 27.20
C ARG A 236 -12.03 9.18 27.98
N TYR A 237 -13.18 8.61 28.32
CA TYR A 237 -14.10 9.24 29.25
C TYR A 237 -13.36 9.52 30.56
N LEU A 238 -13.40 10.78 31.00
CA LEU A 238 -12.88 11.17 32.31
C LEU A 238 -13.44 10.23 33.38
N THR A 239 -12.56 9.70 34.22
CA THR A 239 -12.96 8.81 35.32
C THR A 239 -13.91 9.55 36.28
N LYS A 240 -14.70 8.81 37.08
CA LYS A 240 -15.68 9.45 37.99
C LYS A 240 -15.00 10.45 38.95
N THR A 241 -13.77 10.17 39.37
CA THR A 241 -12.93 11.05 40.20
C THR A 241 -12.47 12.29 39.43
N GLU A 242 -11.89 12.15 38.24
CA GLU A 242 -11.48 13.27 37.38
C GLU A 242 -12.65 14.20 37.03
N ARG A 243 -13.82 13.65 36.74
CA ARG A 243 -15.04 14.41 36.44
C ARG A 243 -15.48 15.24 37.65
N LYS A 244 -15.42 14.67 38.87
CA LYS A 244 -15.71 15.37 40.12
C LYS A 244 -14.71 16.51 40.37
N VAL A 245 -13.41 16.29 40.15
CA VAL A 245 -12.37 17.33 40.26
C VAL A 245 -12.60 18.47 39.26
N ASN A 246 -12.95 18.16 38.01
CA ASN A 246 -13.22 19.18 37.00
C ASN A 246 -14.51 19.98 37.30
N GLN A 247 -15.56 19.34 37.84
CA GLN A 247 -16.75 20.06 38.33
C GLN A 247 -16.43 20.97 39.52
N ILE A 248 -15.59 20.52 40.48
CA ILE A 248 -15.14 21.35 41.60
C ILE A 248 -14.37 22.58 41.08
N LYS A 249 -13.43 22.40 40.13
CA LYS A 249 -12.67 23.50 39.50
C LYS A 249 -13.56 24.47 38.72
N ALA A 250 -14.56 23.96 37.99
CA ALA A 250 -15.52 24.81 37.28
C ALA A 250 -16.38 25.63 38.27
N ASN A 251 -16.83 25.01 39.36
CA ASN A 251 -17.62 25.67 40.39
C ASN A 251 -16.79 26.67 41.22
N SER A 252 -15.51 26.38 41.51
CA SER A 252 -14.62 27.35 42.17
C SER A 252 -14.34 28.55 41.28
N ASN A 253 -14.16 28.35 39.97
CA ASN A 253 -13.95 29.46 39.03
C ASN A 253 -15.22 30.30 38.85
N LYS A 254 -16.42 29.68 38.85
CA LYS A 254 -17.70 30.40 38.88
C LYS A 254 -17.91 31.21 40.18
N ARG A 255 -17.35 30.76 41.30
CA ARG A 255 -17.39 31.45 42.62
C ARG A 255 -16.27 32.48 42.83
N ARG A 256 -15.31 32.58 41.90
CA ARG A 256 -14.24 33.62 41.88
C ARG A 256 -14.63 34.85 41.04
N LYS A 257 -15.90 34.96 40.66
CA LYS A 257 -16.45 36.04 39.85
C LYS A 257 -17.68 36.62 40.57
#